data_AF-A0A6L2KFF7-F1
#
_entry.id   AF-A0A6L2KFF7-F1
#
_cell.length_a   1.000
_cell.length_b   1.000
_cell.length_c   1.000
_cell.angle_alpha   90.00
_cell.angle_beta   90.00
_cell.angle_gamma   90.00
#
_symmetry.space_group_name_H-M   'P 1'
#
loop_
_entity.id
_entity.type
_entity.pdbx_description
1 polymer ?
#
loop_
_entity_poly.entity_id
_entity_poly.type
_entity_poly.pdbx_seq_one_letter_code
_entity_poly.pdbx_strand_id
1 'polypeptide(L)'
;MKDLGRLNYFLGIEVLRSKQGIFICQKKYVLDLLAETRMIDCKPVDTPMRVNQKLYMEEKAKLADKGMYQRIVGKLIYLSHTRTLGHGVLFKANGHLETQVYTDADWAGDKENRRSTSGYFTIVGGNLVTWRSKKQKVVALSSAEAEFQGIARGLAEAL
;
A
#
# COMPACT_ATOMS: atom_id res chain seq x y z
N MET A 1 10.80 19.85 19.34
CA MET A 1 9.81 19.28 18.40
C MET A 1 8.54 20.11 18.51
N LYS A 2 8.02 20.69 17.42
CA LYS A 2 6.76 21.44 17.45
C LYS A 2 5.60 20.48 17.19
N ASP A 3 4.61 20.50 18.06
CA ASP A 3 3.36 19.78 17.85
C ASP A 3 2.56 20.50 16.75
N LEU A 4 2.26 19.78 15.65
CA LEU A 4 1.45 20.28 14.54
C LEU A 4 -0.05 19.97 14.73
N GLY A 5 -0.41 19.42 15.88
CA GLY A 5 -1.75 18.99 16.19
C GLY A 5 -2.13 17.71 15.48
N ARG A 6 -3.44 17.50 15.34
CA ARG A 6 -3.99 16.23 14.83
C ARG A 6 -3.78 16.09 13.33
N LEU A 7 -3.19 14.95 12.92
CA LEU A 7 -3.00 14.61 11.51
C LEU A 7 -4.35 14.43 10.81
N ASN A 8 -4.63 15.29 9.83
CA ASN A 8 -5.82 15.24 8.98
C ASN A 8 -5.48 14.89 7.53
N TYR A 9 -4.29 15.27 7.04
CA TYR A 9 -3.86 15.03 5.67
C TYR A 9 -2.34 14.90 5.60
N PHE A 10 -1.84 13.89 4.89
CA PHE A 10 -0.40 13.67 4.69
C PHE A 10 -0.13 13.05 3.33
N LEU A 11 0.67 13.73 2.50
CA LEU A 11 1.12 13.24 1.19
C LEU A 11 0.02 12.80 0.20
N GLY A 12 -1.24 13.24 0.35
CA GLY A 12 -2.33 12.74 -0.50
C GLY A 12 -3.27 11.79 0.22
N ILE A 13 -2.94 11.42 1.45
CA ILE A 13 -3.73 10.55 2.31
C ILE A 13 -4.49 11.40 3.32
N GLU A 14 -5.81 11.27 3.30
CA GLU A 14 -6.73 11.87 4.24
C GLU A 14 -6.98 10.93 5.43
N VAL A 15 -7.00 11.50 6.63
CA VAL A 15 -7.23 10.78 7.88
C VAL A 15 -8.51 11.29 8.51
N LEU A 16 -9.59 10.54 8.32
CA LEU A 16 -10.90 10.80 8.91
C LEU A 16 -11.03 10.04 10.23
N ARG A 17 -11.60 10.66 11.25
CA ARG A 17 -11.73 10.05 12.57
C ARG A 17 -13.17 10.12 13.04
N SER A 18 -13.68 9.01 13.55
CA SER A 18 -15.04 8.88 14.07
C SER A 18 -15.03 8.05 15.35
N LYS A 19 -16.22 7.88 15.97
CA LYS A 19 -16.38 6.95 17.09
C LYS A 19 -16.11 5.50 16.71
N GLN A 20 -16.24 5.15 15.42
CA GLN A 20 -15.97 3.80 14.92
C GLN A 20 -14.47 3.53 14.74
N GLY A 21 -13.64 4.58 14.65
CA GLY A 21 -12.20 4.44 14.44
C GLY A 21 -11.60 5.49 13.51
N ILE A 22 -10.46 5.14 12.91
CA ILE A 22 -9.69 5.98 11.98
C ILE A 22 -9.87 5.42 10.57
N PHE A 23 -10.41 6.22 9.67
CA PHE A 23 -10.55 5.88 8.27
C PHE A 23 -9.53 6.65 7.44
N ILE A 24 -8.73 5.92 6.67
CA ILE A 24 -7.65 6.48 5.85
C ILE A 24 -8.02 6.29 4.38
N CYS A 25 -8.04 7.37 3.60
CA CYS A 25 -8.39 7.29 2.17
C CYS A 25 -7.68 8.35 1.34
N GLN A 26 -7.80 8.25 0.01
CA GLN A 26 -7.21 9.21 -0.93
C GLN A 26 -8.26 9.97 -1.73
N LYS A 27 -9.51 9.99 -1.28
CA LYS A 27 -10.63 10.58 -2.02
C LYS A 27 -10.34 12.03 -2.42
N LYS A 28 -9.88 12.85 -1.47
CA LYS A 28 -9.51 14.24 -1.73
C LYS A 28 -8.42 14.37 -2.80
N TYR A 29 -7.35 13.58 -2.71
CA TYR A 29 -6.27 13.59 -3.69
C TYR A 29 -6.76 13.25 -5.11
N VAL A 30 -7.66 12.27 -5.23
CA VAL A 30 -8.28 11.91 -6.52
C VAL A 30 -9.11 13.08 -7.06
N LEU A 31 -9.93 13.71 -6.23
CA LEU A 31 -10.75 14.86 -6.64
C LEU A 31 -9.88 16.06 -7.08
N ASP A 32 -8.83 16.36 -6.31
CA ASP A 32 -7.89 17.44 -6.65
C ASP A 32 -7.15 17.14 -7.98
N LEU A 33 -6.76 15.88 -8.20
CA LEU A 33 -6.16 15.44 -9.46
C LEU A 33 -7.11 15.60 -10.65
N LEU A 34 -8.37 15.17 -10.51
CA LEU A 34 -9.39 15.31 -11.56
C LEU A 34 -9.71 16.78 -11.85
N ALA A 35 -9.76 17.63 -10.81
CA ALA A 35 -9.97 19.07 -11.00
C ALA A 35 -8.81 19.72 -11.75
N GLU A 36 -7.57 19.38 -11.38
CA GLU A 36 -6.36 19.90 -12.04
C GLU A 36 -6.26 19.49 -13.52
N THR A 37 -6.66 18.27 -13.86
CA THR A 37 -6.67 17.79 -15.25
C THR A 37 -7.94 18.13 -16.02
N ARG A 38 -8.89 18.84 -15.40
CA ARG A 38 -10.22 19.17 -15.96
C ARG A 38 -11.04 17.94 -16.36
N MET A 39 -10.93 16.89 -15.56
CA MET A 39 -11.59 15.59 -15.78
C MET A 39 -12.70 15.28 -14.75
N ILE A 40 -13.11 16.26 -13.94
CA ILE A 40 -14.10 16.03 -12.86
C ILE A 40 -15.47 15.60 -13.39
N ASP A 41 -15.86 16.12 -14.56
CA ASP A 41 -17.12 15.81 -15.24
C ASP A 41 -16.97 14.73 -16.32
N CYS A 42 -15.80 14.08 -16.41
CA CYS A 42 -15.59 13.02 -17.38
C CYS A 42 -16.44 11.79 -17.01
N LYS A 43 -17.10 11.21 -18.02
CA LYS A 43 -17.84 9.96 -17.84
C LYS A 43 -16.88 8.82 -17.49
N PRO A 44 -17.17 8.00 -16.47
CA PRO A 44 -16.36 6.84 -16.16
C PRO A 44 -16.39 5.84 -17.33
N VAL A 45 -15.25 5.21 -17.59
CA VAL A 45 -15.09 4.18 -18.64
C VAL A 45 -14.28 3.04 -18.04
N ASP A 46 -14.79 1.80 -18.16
CA ASP A 46 -14.17 0.61 -17.57
C ASP A 46 -12.80 0.26 -18.18
N THR A 47 -12.58 0.66 -19.44
CA THR A 47 -11.30 0.51 -20.14
C THR A 47 -10.85 1.87 -20.69
N PRO A 48 -9.90 2.55 -20.04
CA PRO A 48 -9.50 3.90 -20.45
C PRO A 48 -8.82 3.93 -21.82
N MET A 49 -8.43 2.79 -22.40
CA MET A 49 -7.80 2.70 -23.70
C MET A 49 -8.25 1.43 -24.45
N ARG A 50 -8.64 1.57 -25.72
CA ARG A 50 -8.96 0.43 -26.60
C ARG A 50 -7.68 -0.36 -26.90
N VAL A 51 -7.72 -1.67 -26.64
CA VAL A 51 -6.64 -2.60 -27.02
C VAL A 51 -6.45 -2.55 -28.55
N ASN A 52 -5.21 -2.47 -29.02
CA ASN A 52 -4.84 -2.40 -30.44
C ASN A 52 -5.27 -1.12 -31.19
N GLN A 53 -5.50 -0.01 -30.49
CA GLN A 53 -5.67 1.27 -31.15
C GLN A 53 -4.38 1.67 -31.89
N LYS A 54 -4.43 1.74 -33.22
CA LYS A 54 -3.31 2.24 -34.03
C LYS A 54 -3.16 3.74 -33.79
N LEU A 55 -2.01 4.15 -33.28
CA LEU A 55 -1.64 5.54 -33.11
C LEU A 55 -0.99 6.02 -34.40
N TYR A 56 -1.44 7.16 -34.91
CA TYR A 56 -0.88 7.82 -36.08
C TYR A 56 -0.29 9.15 -35.65
N MET A 57 0.83 9.54 -36.27
CA MET A 57 1.35 10.89 -36.11
C MET A 57 0.50 11.83 -36.95
N GLU A 58 -0.11 12.82 -36.32
CA GLU A 58 -0.82 13.88 -37.01
C GLU A 58 0.19 14.94 -37.46
N GLU A 59 0.24 15.23 -38.77
CA GLU A 59 1.17 16.21 -39.32
C GLU A 59 0.86 17.61 -38.76
N LYS A 60 1.90 18.33 -38.33
CA LYS A 60 1.81 19.66 -37.69
C LYS A 60 1.06 19.69 -36.35
N ALA A 61 0.86 18.55 -35.69
CA ALA A 61 0.30 18.51 -34.34
C ALA A 61 1.14 19.31 -33.35
N LYS A 62 0.45 19.97 -32.41
CA LYS A 62 1.11 20.66 -31.30
C LYS A 62 1.79 19.63 -30.40
N LEU A 63 3.08 19.81 -30.13
CA LEU A 63 3.81 18.95 -29.19
C LEU A 63 3.15 19.01 -27.80
N ALA A 64 2.97 17.83 -27.20
CA ALA A 64 2.49 17.73 -25.84
C ALA A 64 3.51 18.32 -24.86
N ASP A 65 3.01 18.93 -23.78
CA ASP A 65 3.87 19.44 -22.72
C ASP A 65 4.47 18.27 -21.93
N LYS A 66 5.80 18.12 -22.05
CA LYS A 66 6.55 17.05 -21.39
C LYS A 66 6.42 17.11 -19.86
N GLY A 67 6.45 18.30 -19.27
CA GLY A 67 6.41 18.48 -17.82
C GLY A 67 5.03 18.13 -17.25
N MET A 68 3.98 18.55 -17.94
CA MET A 68 2.59 18.19 -17.60
C MET A 68 2.38 16.68 -17.67
N TYR A 69 2.84 16.04 -18.74
CA TYR A 69 2.76 14.59 -18.89
C TYR A 69 3.48 13.86 -17.75
N GLN A 70 4.74 14.19 -17.49
CA GLN A 70 5.52 13.58 -16.41
C GLN A 70 4.89 13.77 -15.04
N ARG A 71 4.33 14.95 -14.76
CA ARG A 71 3.62 15.25 -13.51
C ARG A 71 2.36 14.38 -13.35
N ILE A 72 1.53 14.29 -14.39
CA ILE A 72 0.30 13.47 -14.34
C ILE A 72 0.66 11.99 -14.15
N VAL A 73 1.62 11.48 -14.91
CA VAL A 73 2.09 10.09 -14.77
C VAL A 73 2.61 9.83 -13.35
N GLY A 74 3.41 10.74 -12.78
CA GLY A 74 3.89 10.62 -11.41
C GLY A 74 2.76 10.57 -10.37
N LYS A 75 1.74 11.41 -10.52
CA LYS A 75 0.55 11.40 -9.64
C LYS A 75 -0.27 10.11 -9.76
N LEU A 76 -0.45 9.61 -10.98
CA LEU A 76 -1.14 8.33 -11.24
C LEU A 76 -0.36 7.14 -10.67
N ILE A 77 0.97 7.14 -10.78
CA ILE A 77 1.84 6.14 -10.15
C ILE A 77 1.71 6.20 -8.64
N TYR A 78 1.75 7.40 -8.04
CA TYR A 78 1.56 7.55 -6.59
C TYR A 78 0.22 6.96 -6.13
N LEU A 79 -0.85 7.31 -6.85
CA LEU A 79 -2.20 6.85 -6.59
C LEU A 79 -2.35 5.32 -6.71
N SER A 80 -1.70 4.69 -7.69
CA SER A 80 -1.75 3.24 -7.86
C SER A 80 -0.97 2.47 -6.79
N HIS A 81 0.15 3.03 -6.31
CA HIS A 81 1.01 2.36 -5.33
C HIS A 81 0.47 2.41 -3.89
N THR A 82 -0.33 3.42 -3.58
CA THR A 82 -0.87 3.65 -2.24
C THR A 82 -2.12 2.82 -1.94
N ARG A 83 -2.62 2.03 -2.93
CA ARG A 83 -3.62 0.94 -2.80
C ARG A 83 -4.93 1.28 -2.07
N THR A 84 -5.24 2.55 -1.84
CA THR A 84 -6.49 3.01 -1.19
C THR A 84 -7.48 3.62 -2.20
N LEU A 85 -7.39 3.16 -3.45
CA LEU A 85 -8.26 3.56 -4.54
C LEU A 85 -9.74 3.28 -4.19
N GLY A 86 -10.51 4.35 -4.01
CA GLY A 86 -11.98 4.33 -3.90
C GLY A 86 -12.56 4.04 -2.51
N HIS A 87 -12.03 3.07 -1.76
CA HIS A 87 -12.72 2.57 -0.55
C HIS A 87 -12.00 2.84 0.78
N GLY A 88 -10.75 3.30 0.77
CA GLY A 88 -9.97 3.56 1.98
C GLY A 88 -9.76 2.33 2.88
N VAL A 89 -9.20 2.55 4.06
CA VAL A 89 -8.95 1.53 5.10
C VAL A 89 -9.50 2.04 6.43
N LEU A 90 -10.33 1.25 7.10
CA LEU A 90 -10.86 1.54 8.43
C LEU A 90 -10.08 0.78 9.50
N PHE A 91 -9.41 1.51 10.38
CA PHE A 91 -8.89 1.01 11.65
C PHE A 91 -9.94 1.21 12.73
N LYS A 92 -10.59 0.13 13.15
CA LYS A 92 -11.69 0.16 14.13
C LYS A 92 -11.19 0.50 15.54
N ALA A 93 -11.99 1.26 16.27
CA ALA A 93 -11.80 1.52 17.69
C ALA A 93 -12.40 0.37 18.51
N ASN A 94 -11.59 -0.62 18.86
CA ASN A 94 -12.03 -1.82 19.60
C ASN A 94 -11.91 -1.68 21.13
N GLY A 95 -11.64 -0.47 21.65
CA GLY A 95 -11.56 -0.19 23.09
C GLY A 95 -10.29 -0.69 23.80
N HIS A 96 -9.37 -1.31 23.07
CA HIS A 96 -8.09 -1.80 23.58
C HIS A 96 -6.97 -1.54 22.56
N LEU A 97 -5.72 -1.57 23.01
CA LEU A 97 -4.52 -1.38 22.19
C LEU A 97 -3.56 -2.56 22.32
N GLU A 98 -4.09 -3.76 22.54
CA GLU A 98 -3.29 -4.99 22.62
C GLU A 98 -2.60 -5.26 21.29
N THR A 99 -1.33 -5.65 21.36
CA THR A 99 -0.52 -6.02 20.20
C THR A 99 -0.41 -7.54 20.14
N GLN A 100 -0.84 -8.11 19.03
CA GLN A 100 -0.76 -9.55 18.75
C GLN A 100 0.12 -9.77 17.53
N VAL A 101 1.10 -10.67 17.65
CA VAL A 101 2.02 -11.03 16.57
C VAL A 101 1.85 -12.50 16.27
N TYR A 102 1.57 -12.81 15.01
CA TYR A 102 1.50 -14.18 14.52
C TYR A 102 2.66 -14.40 13.57
N THR A 103 3.30 -15.56 13.69
CA THR A 103 4.43 -15.96 12.86
C THR A 103 4.23 -17.37 12.37
N ASP A 104 4.75 -17.64 11.19
CA ASP A 104 4.75 -18.96 10.57
C ASP A 104 6.02 -19.10 9.73
N ALA A 105 6.54 -20.31 9.59
CA ALA A 105 7.67 -20.58 8.71
C ALA A 105 7.54 -21.92 8.00
N ASP A 106 7.79 -21.92 6.69
CA ASP A 106 8.01 -23.18 5.98
C ASP A 106 9.37 -23.76 6.37
N TRP A 107 9.52 -25.09 6.31
CA TRP A 107 10.82 -25.75 6.45
C TRP A 107 11.35 -26.17 5.08
N ALA A 108 12.49 -25.62 4.71
CA ALA A 108 13.18 -25.92 3.46
C ALA A 108 12.26 -25.88 2.23
N GLY A 109 11.39 -24.87 2.15
CA GLY A 109 10.46 -24.69 1.04
C GLY A 109 11.13 -24.37 -0.30
N ASP A 110 12.33 -23.77 -0.28
CA ASP A 110 13.12 -23.53 -1.48
C ASP A 110 13.77 -24.84 -2.00
N LYS A 111 13.51 -25.20 -3.25
CA LYS A 111 14.05 -26.42 -3.86
C LYS A 111 15.54 -26.34 -4.19
N GLU A 112 16.08 -25.15 -4.44
CA GLU A 112 17.48 -24.97 -4.86
C GLU A 112 18.41 -24.92 -3.65
N ASN A 113 18.10 -24.03 -2.70
CA ASN A 113 18.98 -23.76 -1.56
C ASN A 113 18.45 -24.31 -0.23
N ARG A 114 17.27 -24.95 -0.22
CA ARG A 114 16.63 -25.52 0.98
C ARG A 114 16.38 -24.50 2.09
N ARG A 115 16.34 -23.21 1.78
CA ARG A 115 16.02 -22.15 2.75
C ARG A 115 14.52 -22.10 3.00
N SER A 116 14.21 -21.80 4.25
CA SER A 116 12.87 -21.57 4.75
C SER A 116 12.35 -20.18 4.37
N THR A 117 11.03 -20.00 4.34
CA THR A 117 10.34 -18.72 4.20
C THR A 117 9.57 -18.45 5.49
N SER A 118 9.85 -17.32 6.14
CA SER A 118 9.11 -16.89 7.33
C SER A 118 8.10 -15.81 6.98
N GLY A 119 6.88 -15.99 7.45
CA GLY A 119 5.82 -15.02 7.46
C GLY A 119 5.58 -14.46 8.87
N TYR A 120 5.16 -13.21 8.95
CA TYR A 120 4.55 -12.66 10.15
C TYR A 120 3.46 -11.65 9.80
N PHE A 121 2.55 -11.43 10.73
CA PHE A 121 1.67 -10.26 10.73
C PHE A 121 1.41 -9.77 12.15
N THR A 122 1.24 -8.47 12.29
CA THR A 122 1.02 -7.79 13.57
C THR A 122 -0.33 -7.08 13.54
N ILE A 123 -1.13 -7.37 14.57
CA ILE A 123 -2.41 -6.76 14.83
C ILE A 123 -2.25 -5.85 16.05
N VAL A 124 -2.74 -4.61 15.96
CA VAL A 124 -2.76 -3.65 17.08
C VAL A 124 -4.20 -3.21 17.31
N GLY A 125 -4.70 -3.44 18.53
CA GLY A 125 -6.08 -3.11 18.92
C GLY A 125 -7.11 -3.73 17.99
N GLY A 126 -6.87 -4.97 17.53
CA GLY A 126 -7.75 -5.69 16.59
C GLY A 126 -7.67 -5.25 15.12
N ASN A 127 -6.68 -4.46 14.72
CA ASN A 127 -6.45 -4.07 13.32
C ASN A 127 -5.10 -4.55 12.79
N LEU A 128 -5.05 -5.09 11.57
CA LEU A 128 -3.80 -5.46 10.91
C LEU A 128 -2.99 -4.20 10.55
N VAL A 129 -1.75 -4.10 11.04
CA VAL A 129 -0.87 -2.93 10.84
C VAL A 129 0.31 -3.25 9.93
N THR A 130 0.95 -4.39 10.13
CA THR A 130 2.11 -4.81 9.33
C THR A 130 2.07 -6.31 9.06
N TRP A 131 2.64 -6.71 7.93
CA TRP A 131 2.83 -8.10 7.56
C TRP A 131 4.03 -8.23 6.63
N ARG A 132 4.63 -9.41 6.63
CA ARG A 132 5.74 -9.72 5.74
C ARG A 132 5.81 -11.22 5.50
N SER A 133 6.24 -11.61 4.31
CA SER A 133 6.71 -12.97 4.03
C SER A 133 8.05 -12.87 3.32
N LYS A 134 9.06 -13.56 3.85
CA LYS A 134 10.44 -13.43 3.36
C LYS A 134 11.23 -14.71 3.59
N LYS A 135 11.98 -15.10 2.54
CA LYS A 135 12.98 -16.17 2.60
C LYS A 135 14.05 -15.86 3.64
N GLN A 136 14.35 -16.84 4.50
CA GLN A 136 15.41 -16.78 5.49
C GLN A 136 16.77 -16.68 4.81
N LYS A 137 17.73 -16.03 5.47
CA LYS A 137 19.10 -15.86 4.95
C LYS A 137 19.94 -17.13 5.08
N VAL A 138 19.61 -17.96 6.08
CA VAL A 138 20.31 -19.19 6.42
C VAL A 138 19.38 -20.38 6.20
N VAL A 139 19.96 -21.57 6.05
CA VAL A 139 19.22 -22.83 5.97
C VAL A 139 18.96 -23.31 7.39
N ALA A 140 17.69 -23.51 7.75
CA ALA A 140 17.31 -24.07 9.04
C ALA A 140 17.54 -25.60 9.03
N LEU A 141 18.10 -26.12 10.11
CA LEU A 141 18.39 -27.55 10.27
C LEU A 141 17.16 -28.34 10.71
N SER A 142 16.09 -27.66 11.13
CA SER A 142 14.80 -28.27 11.51
C SER A 142 13.64 -27.30 11.27
N SER A 143 12.41 -27.82 11.28
CA SER A 143 11.22 -26.98 11.29
C SER A 143 11.15 -26.08 12.53
N ALA A 144 11.51 -26.60 13.71
CA ALA A 144 11.54 -25.82 14.95
C ALA A 144 12.50 -24.63 14.86
N GLU A 145 13.68 -24.81 14.24
CA GLU A 145 14.62 -23.71 14.02
C GLU A 145 14.06 -22.68 13.02
N ALA A 146 13.39 -23.13 11.96
CA ALA A 146 12.76 -22.24 11.00
C ALA A 146 11.68 -21.37 11.66
N GLU A 147 10.86 -21.97 12.53
CA GLU A 147 9.85 -21.27 13.34
C GLU A 147 10.48 -20.26 14.30
N PHE A 148 11.52 -20.66 15.02
CA PHE A 148 12.22 -19.77 15.95
C PHE A 148 12.81 -18.54 15.25
N GLN A 149 13.38 -18.73 14.06
CA GLN A 149 13.85 -17.63 13.22
C GLN A 149 12.69 -16.75 12.71
N GLY A 150 11.52 -17.35 12.43
CA GLY A 150 10.29 -16.62 12.09
C GLY A 150 9.82 -15.73 13.23
N ILE A 151 9.77 -16.28 14.45
CA ILE A 151 9.42 -15.57 15.69
C ILE A 151 10.36 -14.40 15.92
N ALA A 152 11.68 -14.62 15.87
CA ALA A 152 12.67 -13.56 16.07
C ALA A 152 12.50 -12.41 15.07
N ARG A 153 12.16 -12.71 13.81
CA ARG A 153 11.86 -11.68 12.79
C ARG A 153 10.56 -10.95 13.06
N GLY A 154 9.50 -11.67 13.44
CA GLY A 154 8.21 -11.06 13.75
C GLY A 154 8.29 -10.11 14.95
N LEU A 155 8.98 -10.54 16.02
CA LEU A 155 9.18 -9.72 17.22
C LEU A 155 10.04 -8.47 16.94
N ALA A 156 11.11 -8.59 16.16
CA ALA A 156 11.99 -7.46 15.83
C ALA A 156 11.31 -6.35 15.01
N GLU A 157 10.18 -6.64 14.37
CA GLU A 157 9.39 -5.64 13.61
C GLU A 157 8.19 -5.12 14.41
N ALA A 158 7.85 -5.78 15.52
CA ALA A 158 6.76 -5.38 16.42
C ALA A 158 7.24 -4.53 17.62
N LEU A 159 8.52 -4.64 17.99
CA LEU A 159 9.19 -3.91 19.07
C LEU A 159 10.02 -2.73 18.52
#